data_AF-A0A0P1F4F6-F1
#
_entry.id   AF-A0A0P1F4F6-F1
#
_cell.length_a   1.000
_cell.length_b   1.000
_cell.length_c   1.000
_cell.angle_alpha   90.00
_cell.angle_beta   90.00
_cell.angle_gamma   90.00
#
_symmetry.space_group_name_H-M   'P 1'
#
loop_
_entity.id
_entity.type
_entity.pdbx_description
1 polymer ?
#
loop_
_entity_poly.entity_id
_entity_poly.type
_entity_poly.pdbx_seq_one_letter_code
_entity_poly.pdbx_strand_id
1 'polypeptide(L)' 'MHWLFRMSKWARNPPSERQVKLVLAVIAVCFMIYAVERWIGWPDWMTIEGGTGRFPLR' A
#
# COMPACT_ATOMS: atom_id res chain seq x y z
N MET A 1 -4.12 -25.06 1.95
CA MET A 1 -4.83 -25.21 0.65
C MET A 1 -5.75 -24.01 0.31
N HIS A 2 -6.39 -23.35 1.27
CA HIS A 2 -7.43 -22.34 1.02
C HIS A 2 -6.99 -21.11 0.19
N TRP A 3 -5.74 -20.65 0.33
CA TRP A 3 -5.19 -19.52 -0.44
C TRP A 3 -4.99 -19.80 -1.93
N LEU A 4 -4.51 -21.00 -2.27
CA LEU A 4 -4.28 -21.40 -3.67
C LEU A 4 -5.59 -21.46 -4.46
N PHE A 5 -6.66 -21.98 -3.84
CA PHE A 5 -7.98 -22.00 -4.45
C PHE A 5 -8.53 -20.59 -4.72
N ARG A 6 -8.25 -19.62 -3.84
CA ARG A 6 -8.69 -18.23 -4.01
C ARG A 6 -7.97 -17.54 -5.17
N MET A 7 -6.66 -17.75 -5.32
CA MET A 7 -5.90 -17.27 -6.49
C MET A 7 -6.35 -17.94 -7.80
N SER A 8 -6.58 -19.26 -7.76
CA SER A 8 -7.07 -19.99 -8.93
C SER A 8 -8.47 -19.52 -9.35
N LYS A 9 -9.33 -19.16 -8.39
CA LYS A 9 -10.65 -18.57 -8.66
C LYS A 9 -10.55 -17.17 -9.27
N TRP A 10 -9.58 -16.35 -8.85
CA TRP A 10 -9.28 -15.06 -9.48
C TRP A 10 -8.83 -15.19 -10.94
N ALA A 11 -8.04 -16.21 -11.27
CA ALA A 11 -7.61 -16.45 -12.65
C ALA A 11 -8.77 -16.91 -13.55
N ARG A 12 -9.72 -17.69 -13.02
CA ARG A 12 -10.86 -18.24 -13.77
C ARG A 12 -12.08 -17.33 -13.82
N ASN A 13 -12.33 -16.58 -12.76
CA ASN A 13 -13.44 -15.64 -12.66
C ASN A 13 -12.92 -14.36 -12.01
N PRO A 14 -12.31 -13.47 -12.81
CA PRO A 14 -11.69 -12.27 -12.29
C PRO A 14 -12.74 -11.40 -11.59
N PRO A 15 -12.36 -10.74 -10.48
CA PRO A 15 -13.21 -9.71 -9.89
C PRO A 15 -13.54 -8.63 -10.93
N SER A 16 -14.68 -7.95 -10.75
CA SER A 16 -15.15 -6.95 -11.72
C SER A 16 -14.07 -5.94 -12.10
N GLU A 17 -14.04 -5.52 -13.37
CA GLU A 17 -13.04 -4.58 -13.89
C GLU A 17 -12.96 -3.29 -13.06
N ARG A 18 -14.09 -2.86 -12.48
CA ARG A 18 -14.17 -1.69 -11.61
C ARG A 18 -13.31 -1.85 -10.35
N GLN A 19 -13.34 -3.05 -9.77
CA GLN A 19 -12.60 -3.38 -8.56
C GLN A 19 -11.09 -3.48 -8.84
N VAL A 20 -10.72 -4.06 -9.99
CA VAL A 20 -9.31 -4.11 -10.44
C VAL A 20 -8.77 -2.70 -10.69
N LYS A 21 -9.53 -1.86 -11.40
CA LYS A 21 -9.15 -0.45 -11.65
C LYS A 21 -8.99 0.35 -10.37
N LEU A 22 -9.87 0.14 -9.37
CA LEU A 22 -9.76 0.79 -8.06
C LEU A 22 -8.48 0.38 -7.35
N VAL A 23 -8.19 -0.92 -7.27
CA VAL A 23 -6.97 -1.41 -6.60
C VAL A 23 -5.72 -0.91 -7.33
N LEU A 24 -5.72 -0.95 -8.66
CA LEU A 24 -4.59 -0.49 -9.47
C LEU A 24 -4.37 1.03 -9.33
N ALA A 25 -5.43 1.83 -9.25
CA ALA A 25 -5.35 3.25 -8.95
C ALA A 25 -4.77 3.52 -7.55
N VAL A 26 -5.23 2.80 -6.53
CA VAL A 26 -4.70 2.91 -5.17
C VAL A 26 -3.21 2.58 -5.13
N ILE A 27 -2.81 1.48 -5.78
CA ILE A 27 -1.40 1.09 -5.89
C ILE A 27 -0.58 2.17 -6.58
N ALA A 28 -1.08 2.73 -7.69
CA ALA A 28 -0.41 3.82 -8.41
C ALA A 28 -0.22 5.06 -7.52
N VAL A 29 -1.23 5.44 -6.74
CA VAL A 29 -1.13 6.56 -5.77
C VAL A 29 -0.06 6.27 -4.72
N CYS A 30 -0.04 5.08 -4.12
CA CYS A 30 0.99 4.70 -3.16
C CYS A 30 2.40 4.76 -3.76
N PHE A 31 2.58 4.25 -4.98
CA PHE A 31 3.87 4.31 -5.66
C PHE A 31 4.30 5.74 -5.99
N MET A 32 3.37 6.62 -6.37
CA MET A 32 3.71 8.03 -6.61
C MET A 32 4.16 8.71 -5.33
N ILE A 33 3.46 8.49 -4.22
CA ILE A 33 3.85 9.04 -2.91
C ILE A 33 5.25 8.51 -2.53
N TYR A 34 5.50 7.21 -2.69
CA TYR A 34 6.79 6.61 -2.39
C TYR A 34 7.92 7.14 -3.28
N ALA A 35 7.68 7.32 -4.59
CA ALA A 35 8.66 7.88 -5.50
C ALA A 35 8.99 9.33 -5.12
N VAL A 36 7.98 10.12 -4.76
CA VAL A 36 8.15 11.50 -4.27
C VAL A 36 8.98 11.52 -2.98
N GLU A 37 8.65 10.67 -2.00
CA GLU A 37 9.42 10.52 -0.76
C GLU A 37 10.90 10.22 -1.04
N ARG A 38 11.15 9.27 -1.94
CA ARG A 38 12.51 8.78 -2.17
C ARG A 38 13.38 9.77 -2.95
N TRP A 39 12.79 10.57 -3.83
CA TRP A 39 13.53 11.43 -4.77
C TRP A 39 13.61 12.89 -4.33
N ILE A 40 12.56 13.43 -3.70
CA ILE A 40 12.51 14.84 -3.28
C ILE A 40 12.81 14.97 -1.77
N GLY A 41 12.53 13.93 -0.99
CA GLY A 41 12.54 14.01 0.47
C GLY A 41 11.32 14.78 0.98
N TRP A 42 10.82 14.42 2.15
CA TRP A 42 9.74 15.17 2.77
C TRP A 42 10.31 16.37 3.53
N PRO A 43 9.67 17.55 3.44
CA PRO A 43 10.01 18.68 4.28
C PRO A 43 9.72 18.36 5.76
N ASP A 44 10.38 19.05 6.68
CA ASP A 44 10.35 18.72 8.13
C ASP A 44 8.94 18.64 8.72
N TRP A 45 7.98 19.40 8.19
CA TRP A 45 6.58 19.37 8.63
C TRP A 45 5.80 18.10 8.21
N MET A 46 6.32 17.31 7.28
CA MET A 46 5.80 16.00 6.88
C MET A 46 6.62 14.84 7.44
N THR A 47 7.73 15.13 8.13
CA THR A 47 8.58 14.13 8.74
C THR A 47 8.08 13.87 10.17
N ILE A 48 7.81 12.61 10.52
CA ILE A 48 7.35 12.26 11.87
C ILE A 48 8.55 12.34 12.82
N GLU A 49 8.63 13.39 13.62
CA GLU A 49 9.53 13.50 14.79
C GLU A 49 9.09 12.55 15.91
N GLY A 50 9.14 11.24 15.67
CA GLY A 50 8.51 10.29 16.61
C GLY A 50 8.71 8.83 16.32
N GLY A 51 9.58 8.48 15.36
CA GLY A 51 9.97 7.09 15.07
C GLY A 51 10.80 6.41 16.16
N THR A 52 10.63 6.77 17.43
CA THR A 52 11.12 5.96 18.55
C THR A 52 9.95 5.14 19.07
N GLY A 53 9.79 3.95 18.50
CA GLY A 53 8.92 2.89 19.02
C GLY A 53 9.39 2.37 20.38
N ARG A 54 9.43 3.24 21.38
CA ARG A 54 9.53 2.86 22.79
C ARG A 54 8.28 3.36 23.46
N PHE A 55 7.19 2.61 23.31
CA PHE A 55 6.11 2.63 24.29
C PHE A 55 6.76 2.44 25.67
N PRO A 56 6.74 3.42 26.58
CA PRO A 56 7.14 3.17 27.95
C PRO A 56 5.97 2.43 28.58
N LEU A 57 6.06 1.10 28.64
CA LEU A 57 5.21 0.31 29.52
C LEU A 57 5.60 0.69 30.96
N ARG A 58 4.81 1.58 31.57
CA ARG A 58 4.84 1.85 33.00
C ARG A 58 3.42 1.84 33.53
#